data_AF-A0AAX7TH63-F1
#
_entry.id   AF-A0AAX7TH63-F1
#
_cell.length_a   1.000
_cell.length_b   1.000
_cell.length_c   1.000
_cell.angle_alpha   90.00
_cell.angle_beta   90.00
_cell.angle_gamma   90.00
#
_symmetry.space_group_name_H-M   'P 1'
#
loop_
_entity.id
_entity.type
_entity.pdbx_description
1 polymer ?
#
loop_
_entity_poly.entity_id
_entity_poly.type
_entity_poly.pdbx_seq_one_letter_code
_entity_poly.pdbx_strand_id
1 'polypeptide(L)'
;MQDTLRDHPSPMLQLLAKFRETGSVLDLPKCGRKKTVINEETLVAVLASFSKSPQRSTRRMSLESGISRTSLRQILATNKWYPYKLQLLQHLSEDDPDQCTEFAEWTKQKLEQDPQFTQKILFSDEANFYVNGEVNKQNQRYWSDTNPHWMDPSKTVGRTKVMVWCGIWDTTIVGPFFINGNLKATGYLKLLHDDVFPSLWKKEKKRKEKQTKHLDHLYGEKKQKRKQTTKSNIIKKTAPSQ
;
A
#
# COMPACT_ATOMS: atom_id res chain seq x y z
N MET A 1 8.53 55.51 -42.50
CA MET A 1 7.88 54.82 -41.37
C MET A 1 6.38 54.89 -41.60
N GLN A 2 5.76 53.77 -41.99
CA GLN A 2 4.31 53.62 -41.97
C GLN A 2 4.04 52.30 -41.24
N ASP A 3 3.80 52.41 -39.94
CA ASP A 3 3.31 51.30 -39.11
C ASP A 3 1.87 51.01 -39.52
N THR A 4 1.65 49.94 -40.27
CA THR A 4 0.32 49.36 -40.45
C THR A 4 -0.01 48.51 -39.23
N LEU A 5 -0.50 49.14 -38.18
CA LEU A 5 -1.18 48.47 -37.07
C LEU A 5 -2.41 47.75 -37.65
N ARG A 6 -2.36 46.41 -37.68
CA ARG A 6 -3.53 45.58 -37.98
C ARG A 6 -4.51 45.72 -36.82
N ASP A 7 -5.49 46.59 -36.96
CA ASP A 7 -6.63 46.67 -36.04
C ASP A 7 -7.41 45.35 -36.12
N HIS A 8 -7.20 44.49 -35.13
CA HIS A 8 -8.05 43.34 -34.93
C HIS A 8 -9.42 43.84 -34.44
N PRO A 9 -10.52 43.55 -35.15
CA PRO A 9 -11.83 44.04 -34.76
C PRO A 9 -12.15 43.52 -33.35
N SER A 10 -12.54 44.45 -32.47
CA SER A 10 -12.96 44.17 -31.10
C SER A 10 -13.89 42.94 -31.05
N PRO A 11 -13.78 42.07 -30.03
CA PRO A 11 -14.69 40.93 -29.85
C PRO A 11 -16.17 41.33 -29.94
N MET A 12 -16.50 42.56 -29.51
CA MET A 12 -17.85 43.12 -29.62
C MET A 12 -18.28 43.32 -31.09
N LEU A 13 -17.39 43.80 -31.96
CA LEU A 13 -17.69 43.98 -33.38
C LEU A 13 -17.84 42.63 -34.10
N GLN A 14 -17.03 41.63 -33.73
CA GLN A 14 -17.15 40.28 -34.28
C GLN A 14 -18.48 39.62 -33.88
N LEU A 15 -18.90 39.82 -32.63
CA LEU A 15 -20.18 39.32 -32.13
C LEU A 15 -21.37 39.97 -32.83
N LEU A 16 -21.28 41.28 -33.09
CA LEU A 16 -22.31 42.07 -33.74
C LEU A 16 -22.42 41.72 -35.23
N ALA A 17 -21.29 41.48 -35.91
CA ALA A 17 -21.26 40.96 -37.27
C ALA A 17 -21.91 39.56 -37.36
N LYS A 18 -21.51 38.65 -36.46
CA LYS A 18 -22.09 37.31 -36.33
C LYS A 18 -23.61 37.38 -36.11
N PHE A 19 -24.08 38.23 -35.20
CA PHE A 19 -25.50 38.39 -34.94
C PHE A 19 -26.26 38.95 -36.15
N ARG A 20 -25.68 39.91 -36.88
CA ARG A 20 -26.29 40.46 -38.11
C ARG A 20 -26.40 39.43 -39.23
N GLU A 21 -25.43 38.52 -39.34
CA GLU A 21 -25.43 37.48 -40.37
C GLU A 21 -26.31 36.27 -40.02
N THR A 22 -26.25 35.76 -38.78
CA THR A 22 -26.91 34.51 -38.40
C THR A 22 -28.13 34.70 -37.50
N GLY A 23 -28.45 35.94 -37.09
CA GLY A 23 -29.55 36.24 -36.16
C GLY A 23 -29.35 35.69 -34.74
N SER A 24 -28.17 35.16 -34.43
CA SER A 24 -27.88 34.48 -33.18
C SER A 24 -26.44 34.71 -32.73
N VAL A 25 -26.27 34.92 -31.44
CA VAL A 25 -24.95 35.06 -30.80
C VAL A 25 -24.37 33.70 -30.42
N LEU A 26 -25.19 32.64 -30.41
CA LEU A 26 -24.78 31.30 -29.99
C LEU A 26 -23.62 30.76 -30.84
N ASP A 27 -22.71 30.05 -30.22
CA ASP A 27 -21.62 29.37 -30.91
C ASP A 27 -22.18 28.39 -31.95
N LEU A 28 -21.65 28.46 -33.18
CA LEU A 28 -21.96 27.47 -34.21
C LEU A 28 -21.46 26.09 -33.75
N PRO A 29 -22.10 24.99 -34.20
CA PRO A 29 -21.62 23.65 -33.91
C PRO A 29 -20.16 23.51 -34.37
N LYS A 30 -19.24 23.44 -33.42
CA LYS A 30 -17.81 23.27 -33.73
C LYS A 30 -17.63 21.83 -34.23
N CYS A 31 -17.09 21.66 -35.44
CA CYS A 31 -16.57 20.36 -35.85
C CYS A 31 -15.36 20.07 -34.96
N GLY A 32 -15.57 19.29 -33.89
CA GLY A 32 -14.51 18.90 -32.99
C GLY A 32 -13.39 18.15 -33.72
N ARG A 33 -12.21 18.04 -33.08
CA ARG A 33 -11.09 17.26 -33.61
C ARG A 33 -11.57 15.83 -33.93
N LYS A 34 -11.52 15.44 -35.22
CA LYS A 34 -11.85 14.07 -35.65
C LYS A 34 -10.95 13.09 -34.89
N LYS A 35 -11.56 12.04 -34.32
CA LYS A 35 -10.83 10.93 -33.67
C LYS A 35 -10.19 10.06 -34.77
N THR A 36 -9.06 10.48 -35.33
CA THR A 36 -8.47 9.85 -36.52
C THR A 36 -7.83 8.47 -36.27
N VAL A 37 -7.76 7.97 -35.02
CA VAL A 37 -6.95 6.78 -34.67
C VAL A 37 -7.79 5.60 -34.17
N ILE A 38 -9.12 5.74 -34.03
CA ILE A 38 -9.98 4.66 -33.54
C ILE A 38 -10.95 4.28 -34.65
N ASN A 39 -10.49 3.42 -35.55
CA ASN A 39 -11.36 2.78 -36.55
C ASN A 39 -12.25 1.74 -35.84
N GLU A 40 -13.48 1.52 -36.32
CA GLU A 40 -14.37 0.50 -35.75
C GLU A 40 -13.73 -0.88 -35.71
N GLU A 41 -12.99 -1.25 -36.76
CA GLU A 41 -12.21 -2.49 -36.83
C GLU A 41 -11.18 -2.60 -35.70
N THR A 42 -10.44 -1.51 -35.42
CA THR A 42 -9.44 -1.49 -34.33
C THR A 42 -10.09 -1.60 -32.96
N LEU A 43 -11.27 -1.01 -32.78
CA LEU A 43 -12.05 -1.12 -31.56
C LEU A 43 -12.49 -2.56 -31.35
N VAL A 44 -13.08 -3.20 -32.37
CA VAL A 44 -13.54 -4.60 -32.30
C VAL A 44 -12.37 -5.53 -32.01
N ALA A 45 -11.23 -5.35 -32.68
CA ALA A 45 -10.04 -6.17 -32.46
C ALA A 45 -9.49 -6.04 -31.02
N VAL A 46 -9.46 -4.82 -30.47
CA VAL A 46 -9.02 -4.57 -29.09
C VAL A 46 -9.97 -5.25 -28.11
N LEU A 47 -11.28 -5.03 -28.23
CA LEU A 47 -12.29 -5.61 -27.34
C LEU A 47 -12.29 -7.14 -27.42
N ALA A 48 -12.24 -7.71 -28.63
CA ALA A 48 -12.15 -9.16 -28.82
C ALA A 48 -10.87 -9.74 -28.18
N SER A 49 -9.74 -9.04 -28.28
CA SER A 49 -8.52 -9.50 -27.62
C SER A 49 -8.59 -9.43 -26.10
N PHE A 50 -9.24 -8.42 -25.51
CA PHE A 50 -9.44 -8.37 -24.07
C PHE A 50 -10.49 -9.37 -23.60
N SER A 51 -11.52 -9.66 -24.40
CA SER A 51 -12.48 -10.73 -24.13
C SER A 51 -11.80 -12.10 -24.10
N LYS A 52 -10.91 -12.40 -25.06
CA LYS A 52 -10.13 -13.64 -25.10
C LYS A 52 -9.10 -13.75 -23.97
N SER A 53 -8.54 -12.64 -23.53
CA SER A 53 -7.50 -12.62 -22.49
C SER A 53 -7.68 -11.44 -21.55
N PRO A 54 -8.64 -11.51 -20.61
CA PRO A 54 -9.02 -10.39 -19.75
C PRO A 54 -7.87 -9.84 -18.89
N GLN A 55 -6.93 -10.70 -18.47
CA GLN A 55 -5.80 -10.35 -17.61
C GLN A 55 -4.66 -9.60 -18.32
N ARG A 56 -4.76 -9.42 -19.65
CA ARG A 56 -3.71 -8.77 -20.43
C ARG A 56 -3.56 -7.31 -20.01
N SER A 57 -2.32 -6.85 -19.81
CA SER A 57 -2.07 -5.45 -19.48
C SER A 57 -2.17 -4.55 -20.71
N THR A 58 -2.64 -3.31 -20.53
CA THR A 58 -2.65 -2.29 -21.61
C THR A 58 -1.25 -2.01 -22.16
N ARG A 59 -0.20 -2.20 -21.35
CA ARG A 59 1.19 -2.10 -21.80
C ARG A 59 1.54 -3.20 -22.78
N ARG A 60 1.22 -4.46 -22.46
CA ARG A 60 1.51 -5.59 -23.33
C ARG A 60 0.69 -5.52 -24.62
N MET A 61 -0.59 -5.15 -24.52
CA MET A 61 -1.43 -4.90 -25.69
C MET A 61 -0.84 -3.83 -26.60
N SER A 62 -0.37 -2.71 -26.05
CA SER A 62 0.23 -1.63 -26.83
C SER A 62 1.47 -2.08 -27.62
N LEU A 63 2.29 -2.96 -27.04
CA LEU A 63 3.45 -3.53 -27.72
C LEU A 63 3.05 -4.51 -28.83
N GLU A 64 1.99 -5.29 -28.63
CA GLU A 64 1.54 -6.30 -29.59
C GLU A 64 0.76 -5.69 -30.77
N SER A 65 -0.06 -4.67 -30.52
CA SER A 65 -0.93 -4.06 -31.54
C SER A 65 -0.38 -2.79 -32.17
N GLY A 66 0.73 -2.24 -31.64
CA GLY A 66 1.27 -0.94 -32.05
C GLY A 66 0.40 0.27 -31.65
N ILE A 67 -0.74 0.06 -30.99
CA ILE A 67 -1.63 1.12 -30.53
C ILE A 67 -1.06 1.77 -29.27
N SER A 68 -1.09 3.10 -29.19
CA SER A 68 -0.64 3.80 -27.99
C SER A 68 -1.44 3.40 -26.75
N ARG A 69 -0.79 3.37 -25.58
CA ARG A 69 -1.46 3.06 -24.30
C ARG A 69 -2.62 4.01 -23.99
N THR A 70 -2.52 5.27 -24.39
CA THR A 70 -3.57 6.28 -24.18
C THR A 70 -4.81 5.96 -25.02
N SER A 71 -4.63 5.63 -26.30
CA SER A 71 -5.73 5.19 -27.18
C SER A 71 -6.41 3.93 -26.67
N LEU A 72 -5.65 2.93 -26.22
CA LEU A 72 -6.22 1.70 -25.62
C LEU A 72 -7.09 2.01 -24.39
N ARG A 73 -6.61 2.89 -23.49
CA ARG A 73 -7.39 3.31 -22.32
C ARG A 73 -8.67 4.05 -22.70
N GLN A 74 -8.61 4.91 -23.73
CA GLN A 74 -9.79 5.60 -24.24
C GLN A 74 -10.81 4.63 -24.85
N ILE A 75 -10.36 3.63 -25.61
CA ILE A 75 -11.23 2.59 -26.18
C ILE A 75 -11.92 1.83 -25.05
N LEU A 76 -11.17 1.33 -24.07
CA LEU A 76 -11.73 0.58 -22.94
C LEU A 76 -12.73 1.43 -22.15
N ALA A 77 -12.36 2.67 -21.79
CA ALA A 77 -13.24 3.56 -21.03
C ALA A 77 -14.53 3.92 -21.79
N THR A 78 -14.44 4.15 -23.11
CA THR A 78 -15.61 4.47 -23.95
C THR A 78 -16.60 3.31 -24.00
N ASN A 79 -16.09 2.07 -23.99
CA ASN A 79 -16.91 0.86 -24.00
C ASN A 79 -17.28 0.36 -22.60
N LYS A 80 -17.02 1.16 -21.54
CA LYS A 80 -17.29 0.80 -20.14
C LYS A 80 -16.52 -0.44 -19.65
N TRP A 81 -15.36 -0.72 -20.23
CA TRP A 81 -14.48 -1.77 -19.74
C TRP A 81 -13.65 -1.24 -18.57
N TYR A 82 -13.76 -1.88 -17.42
CA TYR A 82 -13.06 -1.52 -16.19
C TYR A 82 -12.07 -2.59 -15.79
N PRO A 83 -10.94 -2.19 -15.18
CA PRO A 83 -10.01 -3.13 -14.60
C PRO A 83 -10.48 -3.53 -13.20
N TYR A 84 -11.02 -4.73 -13.06
CA TYR A 84 -11.42 -5.28 -11.78
C TYR A 84 -10.27 -6.02 -11.11
N LYS A 85 -10.22 -5.96 -9.77
CA LYS A 85 -9.26 -6.70 -8.96
C LYS A 85 -9.81 -8.09 -8.67
N LEU A 86 -8.94 -9.10 -8.72
CA LEU A 86 -9.26 -10.43 -8.22
C LEU A 86 -9.61 -10.35 -6.72
N GLN A 87 -10.83 -10.76 -6.36
CA GLN A 87 -11.23 -10.89 -4.96
C GLN A 87 -10.86 -12.29 -4.48
N LEU A 88 -9.94 -12.37 -3.52
CA LEU A 88 -9.73 -13.61 -2.77
C LEU A 88 -10.64 -13.51 -1.55
N LEU A 89 -11.82 -14.10 -1.64
CA LEU A 89 -12.73 -14.23 -0.51
C LEU A 89 -12.17 -15.32 0.42
N GLN A 90 -11.93 -14.96 1.68
CA GLN A 90 -11.83 -15.95 2.74
C GLN A 90 -13.26 -16.38 3.08
N HIS A 91 -13.45 -17.68 3.31
CA HIS A 91 -14.72 -18.17 3.83
C HIS A 91 -14.78 -17.74 5.29
N LEU A 92 -15.57 -16.71 5.57
CA LEU A 92 -15.87 -16.26 6.92
C LEU A 92 -17.11 -17.00 7.40
N SER A 93 -17.07 -17.51 8.63
CA SER A 93 -18.23 -18.01 9.34
C SER A 93 -19.16 -16.85 9.72
N GLU A 94 -20.45 -17.15 9.94
CA GLU A 94 -21.41 -16.17 10.44
C GLU A 94 -21.04 -15.66 11.84
N ASP A 95 -20.33 -16.47 12.63
CA ASP A 95 -19.89 -16.14 14.00
C ASP A 95 -18.59 -15.32 14.07
N ASP A 96 -17.83 -15.22 12.97
CA ASP A 96 -16.53 -14.53 12.97
C ASP A 96 -16.62 -13.04 13.37
N PRO A 97 -17.62 -12.26 12.92
CA PRO A 97 -17.76 -10.86 13.33
C PRO A 97 -17.94 -10.67 14.84
N ASP A 98 -18.71 -11.54 15.48
CA ASP A 98 -18.98 -11.47 16.91
C ASP A 98 -17.71 -11.81 17.70
N GLN A 99 -17.01 -12.89 17.34
CA GLN A 99 -15.72 -13.25 17.94
C GLN A 99 -14.67 -12.15 17.78
N CYS A 100 -14.61 -11.52 16.60
CA CYS A 100 -13.73 -10.38 16.36
C CYS A 100 -14.07 -9.19 17.27
N THR A 101 -15.35 -8.93 17.51
CA THR A 101 -15.82 -7.83 18.36
C THR A 101 -15.46 -8.08 19.81
N GLU A 102 -15.74 -9.28 20.33
CA GLU A 102 -15.38 -9.69 21.69
C GLU A 102 -13.86 -9.58 21.93
N PHE A 103 -13.06 -10.05 20.97
CA PHE A 103 -11.60 -9.95 21.05
C PHE A 103 -11.11 -8.48 21.06
N ALA A 104 -11.74 -7.62 20.25
CA ALA A 104 -11.39 -6.20 20.20
C ALA A 104 -11.72 -5.49 21.53
N GLU A 105 -12.88 -5.77 22.12
CA GLU A 105 -13.29 -5.24 23.42
C GLU A 105 -12.37 -5.72 24.54
N TRP A 106 -12.05 -7.02 24.58
CA TRP A 106 -11.10 -7.59 25.52
C TRP A 106 -9.72 -6.94 25.40
N THR A 107 -9.22 -6.77 24.17
CA THR A 107 -7.92 -6.15 23.91
C THR A 107 -7.89 -4.69 24.38
N LYS A 108 -8.98 -3.95 24.13
CA LYS A 108 -9.13 -2.57 24.61
C LYS A 108 -9.03 -2.50 26.14
N GLN A 109 -9.75 -3.35 26.86
CA GLN A 109 -9.69 -3.40 28.33
C GLN A 109 -8.28 -3.71 28.84
N LYS A 110 -7.54 -4.61 28.15
CA LYS A 110 -6.15 -4.91 28.52
C LYS A 110 -5.22 -3.72 28.32
N LEU A 111 -5.39 -2.94 27.25
CA LEU A 111 -4.61 -1.73 27.02
C LEU A 111 -4.93 -0.63 28.05
N GLU A 112 -6.18 -0.51 28.49
CA GLU A 112 -6.58 0.45 29.53
C GLU A 112 -5.95 0.10 30.90
N GLN A 113 -5.85 -1.18 31.23
CA GLN A 113 -5.21 -1.67 32.46
C GLN A 113 -3.69 -1.57 32.42
N ASP A 114 -3.10 -1.83 31.26
CA ASP A 114 -1.66 -1.82 31.05
C ASP A 114 -1.30 -1.17 29.70
N PRO A 115 -0.89 0.11 29.70
CA PRO A 115 -0.47 0.80 28.47
C PRO A 115 0.70 0.13 27.74
N GLN A 116 1.44 -0.77 28.40
CA GLN A 116 2.56 -1.53 27.83
C GLN A 116 2.16 -2.96 27.42
N PHE A 117 0.88 -3.31 27.46
CA PHE A 117 0.40 -4.65 27.14
C PHE A 117 0.85 -5.14 25.76
N THR A 118 0.83 -4.26 24.75
CA THR A 118 1.29 -4.56 23.39
C THR A 118 2.76 -4.99 23.33
N GLN A 119 3.60 -4.51 24.25
CA GLN A 119 5.02 -4.90 24.33
C GLN A 119 5.21 -6.31 24.91
N LYS A 120 4.15 -6.94 25.41
CA LYS A 120 4.15 -8.31 25.95
C LYS A 120 3.61 -9.33 24.95
N ILE A 121 3.09 -8.87 23.81
CA ILE A 121 2.50 -9.72 22.77
C ILE A 121 3.52 -9.95 21.66
N LEU A 122 3.71 -11.22 21.29
CA LEU A 122 4.38 -11.60 20.05
C LEU A 122 3.30 -11.93 19.03
N PHE A 123 3.16 -11.08 18.02
CA PHE A 123 2.35 -11.39 16.86
C PHE A 123 3.19 -12.25 15.91
N SER A 124 2.63 -13.32 15.35
CA SER A 124 3.33 -14.18 14.41
C SER A 124 2.40 -14.64 13.31
N ASP A 125 2.97 -14.90 12.13
CA ASP A 125 2.25 -15.44 10.99
C ASP A 125 3.19 -16.22 10.05
N GLU A 126 2.60 -17.06 9.23
CA GLU A 126 3.29 -17.80 8.16
C GLU A 126 2.87 -17.29 6.77
N ALA A 127 3.86 -16.99 5.93
CA ALA A 127 3.65 -16.60 4.55
C ALA A 127 4.25 -17.61 3.58
N ASN A 128 3.51 -17.98 2.53
CA ASN A 128 4.02 -18.79 1.42
C ASN A 128 4.51 -17.87 0.29
N PHE A 129 5.77 -18.03 -0.11
CA PHE A 129 6.38 -17.37 -1.27
C PHE A 129 6.58 -18.39 -2.40
N TYR A 130 6.06 -18.09 -3.59
CA TYR A 130 6.14 -18.99 -4.75
C TYR A 130 7.28 -18.54 -5.68
N VAL A 131 8.14 -19.47 -6.09
CA VAL A 131 9.35 -19.19 -6.90
C VAL A 131 9.00 -18.83 -8.35
N ASN A 132 7.83 -19.23 -8.83
CA ASN A 132 7.38 -19.00 -10.20
C ASN A 132 6.76 -17.60 -10.45
N GLY A 133 6.80 -16.69 -9.47
CA GLY A 133 6.39 -15.30 -9.64
C GLY A 133 4.88 -15.07 -9.83
N GLU A 134 4.01 -16.03 -9.49
CA GLU A 134 2.58 -15.91 -9.76
C GLU A 134 1.71 -15.29 -8.64
N VAL A 135 0.74 -14.50 -9.11
CA VAL A 135 -0.40 -13.83 -8.44
C VAL A 135 -0.03 -12.86 -7.31
N ASN A 136 0.65 -11.76 -7.64
CA ASN A 136 0.48 -10.55 -6.84
C ASN A 136 -0.95 -10.02 -7.06
N LYS A 137 -1.84 -10.21 -6.07
CA LYS A 137 -3.24 -9.70 -6.08
C LYS A 137 -3.33 -8.23 -6.47
N GLN A 138 -2.32 -7.43 -6.14
CA GLN A 138 -2.27 -6.00 -6.46
C GLN A 138 -2.04 -5.73 -7.96
N ASN A 139 -1.45 -6.69 -8.68
CA ASN A 139 -1.14 -6.59 -10.10
C ASN A 139 -2.09 -7.42 -10.99
N GLN A 140 -2.85 -8.34 -10.40
CA GLN A 140 -3.83 -9.15 -11.10
C GLN A 140 -5.14 -8.39 -11.26
N ARG A 141 -5.26 -7.75 -12.42
CA ARG A 141 -6.48 -7.08 -12.87
C ARG A 141 -6.95 -7.74 -14.15
N TYR A 142 -8.26 -7.91 -14.28
CA TYR A 142 -8.86 -8.30 -15.54
C TYR A 142 -9.77 -7.18 -16.04
N TRP A 143 -9.79 -6.98 -17.35
CA TRP A 143 -10.65 -6.01 -18.00
C TRP A 143 -11.96 -6.68 -18.38
N SER A 144 -13.08 -6.08 -18.01
CA SER A 144 -14.42 -6.54 -18.36
C SER A 144 -15.37 -5.35 -18.38
N ASP A 145 -16.43 -5.42 -19.17
CA ASP A 145 -17.56 -4.47 -19.14
C ASP A 145 -18.52 -4.72 -17.97
N THR A 146 -18.59 -5.96 -17.51
CA THR A 146 -19.38 -6.40 -16.34
C THR A 146 -18.46 -7.04 -15.31
N ASN A 147 -18.70 -6.83 -14.02
CA ASN A 147 -17.93 -7.51 -12.97
C ASN A 147 -18.23 -9.03 -13.00
N PRO A 148 -17.27 -9.87 -13.42
CA PRO A 148 -17.46 -11.31 -13.53
C PRO A 148 -17.28 -12.03 -12.18
N HIS A 149 -17.02 -11.31 -11.08
CA HIS A 149 -16.74 -11.89 -9.76
C HIS A 149 -15.73 -13.04 -9.82
N TRP A 150 -14.70 -12.87 -10.65
CA TRP A 150 -13.76 -13.93 -10.97
C TRP A 150 -13.08 -14.45 -9.69
N MET A 151 -13.23 -15.75 -9.44
CA MET A 151 -12.49 -16.49 -8.43
C MET A 151 -11.45 -17.37 -9.13
N ASP A 152 -10.23 -17.39 -8.62
CA ASP A 152 -9.18 -18.24 -9.18
C ASP A 152 -9.08 -19.54 -8.36
N PRO A 153 -9.61 -20.67 -8.88
CA PRO A 153 -9.51 -21.97 -8.21
C PRO A 153 -8.11 -22.61 -8.34
N SER A 154 -7.19 -22.05 -9.13
CA SER A 154 -5.92 -22.70 -9.52
C SER A 154 -4.79 -22.66 -8.48
N LYS A 155 -5.10 -22.42 -7.20
CA LYS A 155 -4.05 -22.24 -6.18
C LYS A 155 -3.33 -23.51 -5.72
N THR A 156 -3.75 -24.72 -6.10
CA THR A 156 -3.52 -25.82 -5.15
C THR A 156 -2.62 -26.98 -5.58
N VAL A 157 -2.07 -27.10 -6.79
CA VAL A 157 -1.30 -28.32 -7.10
C VAL A 157 0.00 -28.06 -7.86
N GLY A 158 1.13 -28.48 -7.27
CA GLY A 158 2.41 -28.70 -7.96
C GLY A 158 3.46 -27.59 -7.97
N ARG A 159 3.23 -26.45 -7.29
CA ARG A 159 4.17 -25.30 -7.33
C ARG A 159 5.21 -25.34 -6.21
N THR A 160 6.49 -25.11 -6.54
CA THR A 160 7.57 -24.93 -5.55
C THR A 160 7.35 -23.64 -4.76
N LYS A 161 7.18 -23.78 -3.44
CA LYS A 161 6.97 -22.69 -2.50
C LYS A 161 7.95 -22.78 -1.34
N VAL A 162 8.28 -21.63 -0.77
CA VAL A 162 9.00 -21.50 0.50
C VAL A 162 8.04 -20.90 1.50
N MET A 163 7.87 -21.57 2.65
CA MET A 163 7.10 -21.04 3.75
C MET A 163 8.04 -20.29 4.69
N VAL A 164 7.62 -19.12 5.15
CA VAL A 164 8.39 -18.28 6.05
C VAL A 164 7.55 -17.98 7.27
N TRP A 165 8.09 -18.27 8.45
CA TRP A 165 7.54 -17.80 9.71
C TRP A 165 8.20 -16.49 10.09
N CYS A 166 7.41 -15.52 10.55
CA CYS A 166 7.91 -14.28 11.09
C CYS A 166 7.07 -13.82 12.27
N GLY A 167 7.72 -13.24 13.26
CA GLY A 167 7.07 -12.62 14.41
C GLY A 167 7.43 -11.15 14.55
N ILE A 168 6.52 -10.37 15.10
CA ILE A 168 6.73 -8.99 15.52
C ILE A 168 6.48 -8.93 17.02
N TRP A 169 7.51 -8.50 17.74
CA TRP A 169 7.46 -8.27 19.17
C TRP A 169 7.85 -6.84 19.47
N ASP A 170 6.89 -6.05 19.96
CA ASP A 170 7.01 -4.60 20.11
C ASP A 170 7.45 -3.96 18.77
N THR A 171 8.66 -3.44 18.71
CA THR A 171 9.26 -2.80 17.53
C THR A 171 10.27 -3.70 16.82
N THR A 172 10.37 -4.96 17.24
CA THR A 172 11.41 -5.89 16.77
C THR A 172 10.85 -7.05 15.97
N ILE A 173 11.51 -7.35 14.87
CA ILE A 173 11.20 -8.54 14.05
C ILE A 173 11.92 -9.76 14.66
N VAL A 174 11.23 -10.89 14.75
CA VAL A 174 11.70 -12.20 15.20
C VAL A 174 11.61 -13.16 14.01
N GLY A 175 12.73 -13.79 13.64
CA GLY A 175 12.87 -14.44 12.34
C GLY A 175 13.53 -13.49 11.31
N PRO A 176 13.32 -13.70 10.00
CA PRO A 176 12.50 -14.74 9.37
C PRO A 176 13.08 -16.15 9.54
N PHE A 177 12.21 -17.15 9.71
CA PHE A 177 12.60 -18.57 9.69
C PHE A 177 12.04 -19.24 8.44
N PHE A 178 12.93 -19.82 7.64
CA PHE A 178 12.57 -20.48 6.39
C PHE A 178 12.26 -21.95 6.65
N ILE A 179 11.07 -22.37 6.23
CA ILE A 179 10.57 -23.73 6.39
C ILE A 179 10.58 -24.41 5.03
N ASN A 180 11.26 -25.55 4.95
CA ASN A 180 11.26 -26.40 3.77
C ASN A 180 10.02 -27.31 3.77
N GLY A 181 9.14 -27.09 2.80
CA GLY A 181 7.91 -27.87 2.64
C GLY A 181 6.73 -27.33 3.45
N ASN A 182 5.79 -28.22 3.79
CA ASN A 182 4.61 -27.85 4.57
C ASN A 182 4.87 -28.00 6.07
N LEU A 183 4.53 -26.96 6.83
CA LEU A 183 4.63 -26.96 8.29
C LEU A 183 3.51 -27.82 8.89
N LYS A 184 3.89 -28.94 9.49
CA LYS A 184 3.00 -29.81 10.29
C LYS A 184 3.13 -29.42 11.76
N ALA A 185 2.18 -29.85 12.60
CA ALA A 185 2.19 -29.56 14.04
C ALA A 185 3.52 -29.89 14.74
N THR A 186 4.14 -31.04 14.44
CA THR A 186 5.44 -31.43 15.00
C THR A 186 6.58 -30.53 14.53
N GLY A 187 6.56 -30.12 13.26
CA GLY A 187 7.51 -29.14 12.71
C GLY A 187 7.34 -27.75 13.32
N TYR A 188 6.09 -27.36 13.61
CA TYR A 188 5.79 -26.11 14.30
C TYR A 188 6.35 -26.07 15.71
N LEU A 189 6.11 -27.14 16.48
CA LEU A 189 6.64 -27.27 17.84
C LEU A 189 8.18 -27.20 17.84
N LYS A 190 8.81 -27.89 16.90
CA LYS A 190 10.26 -27.88 16.74
C LYS A 190 10.78 -26.47 16.41
N LEU A 191 10.15 -25.79 15.46
CA LEU A 191 10.47 -24.40 15.12
C LEU A 191 10.37 -23.48 16.35
N LEU A 192 9.31 -23.61 17.14
CA LEU A 192 9.15 -22.80 18.35
C LEU A 192 10.29 -23.03 19.35
N HIS A 193 10.58 -24.29 19.62
CA HIS A 193 11.56 -24.70 20.62
C HIS A 193 13.01 -24.41 20.20
N ASP A 194 13.37 -24.77 18.97
CA ASP A 194 14.76 -24.76 18.52
C ASP A 194 15.18 -23.39 17.95
N ASP A 195 14.25 -22.63 17.36
CA ASP A 195 14.57 -21.40 16.65
C ASP A 195 13.94 -20.16 17.29
N VAL A 196 12.61 -20.17 17.51
CA VAL A 196 11.86 -18.96 17.92
C VAL A 196 12.17 -18.55 19.36
N PHE A 197 11.98 -19.43 20.35
CA PHE A 197 12.22 -19.09 21.76
C PHE A 197 13.68 -18.72 22.04
N PRO A 198 14.69 -19.44 21.52
CA PRO A 198 16.08 -19.02 21.67
C PRO A 198 16.36 -17.64 21.06
N SER A 199 15.74 -17.31 19.93
CA SER A 199 15.87 -16.00 19.28
C SER A 199 15.20 -14.89 20.09
N LEU A 200 14.03 -15.16 20.68
CA LEU A 200 13.32 -14.24 21.57
C LEU A 200 14.12 -13.96 22.85
N TRP A 201 14.60 -15.00 23.53
CA TRP A 201 15.39 -14.83 24.76
C TRP A 201 16.68 -14.05 24.53
N LYS A 202 17.36 -14.27 23.40
CA LYS A 202 18.52 -13.47 23.00
C LYS A 202 18.17 -11.99 22.85
N LYS A 203 17.01 -11.66 22.27
CA LYS A 203 16.54 -10.28 22.11
C LYS A 203 16.14 -9.67 23.45
N GLU A 204 15.43 -10.42 24.30
CA GLU A 204 15.03 -9.96 25.63
C GLU A 204 16.24 -9.65 26.50
N LYS A 205 17.26 -10.53 26.51
CA LYS A 205 18.51 -10.31 27.25
C LYS A 205 19.19 -9.02 26.82
N LYS A 206 19.34 -8.80 25.51
CA LYS A 206 19.90 -7.55 24.95
C LYS A 206 19.08 -6.32 25.34
N ARG A 207 17.75 -6.43 25.40
CA ARG A 207 16.87 -5.33 25.83
C ARG A 207 17.12 -4.95 27.29
N LYS A 208 17.18 -5.94 28.18
CA LYS A 208 17.49 -5.73 29.61
C LYS A 208 18.87 -5.10 29.80
N GLU A 209 19.90 -5.60 29.12
CA GLU A 209 21.26 -5.04 29.18
C GLU A 209 21.33 -3.57 28.74
N LYS A 210 20.61 -3.18 27.67
CA LYS A 210 20.54 -1.78 27.23
C LYS A 210 19.87 -0.89 28.27
N GLN A 211 18.81 -1.38 28.91
CA GLN A 211 18.07 -0.61 29.90
C GLN A 211 18.90 -0.37 31.16
N THR A 212 19.65 -1.38 31.62
CA THR A 212 20.60 -1.24 32.75
C THR A 212 21.66 -0.19 32.45
N LYS A 213 22.32 -0.26 31.28
CA LYS A 213 23.34 0.73 30.87
C LYS A 213 22.80 2.15 30.80
N HIS A 214 21.56 2.34 30.34
CA HIS A 214 20.93 3.65 30.28
C HIS A 214 20.64 4.22 31.68
N LEU A 215 20.15 3.38 32.60
CA LEU A 215 19.92 3.76 33.99
C LEU A 215 21.22 4.13 34.71
N ASP A 216 22.29 3.37 34.50
CA ASP A 216 23.62 3.65 35.08
C ASP A 216 24.17 5.01 34.60
N HIS A 217 24.01 5.30 33.30
CA HIS A 217 24.41 6.59 32.73
C HIS A 217 23.63 7.77 33.35
N LEU A 218 22.29 7.66 33.40
CA LEU A 218 21.43 8.70 34.01
C LEU A 218 21.75 8.92 35.49
N TYR A 219 22.05 7.85 36.24
CA TYR A 219 22.44 7.95 37.63
C TYR A 219 23.81 8.64 37.79
N GLY A 220 24.76 8.33 36.92
CA GLY A 220 26.06 9.00 36.84
C GLY A 220 25.95 10.51 36.62
N GLU A 221 25.16 10.95 35.64
CA GLU A 221 24.92 12.37 35.34
C GLU A 221 24.26 13.11 36.51
N LYS A 222 23.25 12.51 37.15
CA LYS A 222 22.58 13.10 38.32
C LYS A 222 23.56 13.29 39.49
N LYS A 223 24.47 12.33 39.70
CA LYS A 223 25.51 12.41 40.75
C LYS A 223 26.53 13.52 40.46
N GLN A 224 26.91 13.70 39.19
CA GLN A 224 27.81 14.79 38.78
C GLN A 224 27.15 16.17 38.94
N LYS A 225 25.90 16.33 38.49
CA LYS A 225 25.13 17.57 38.67
C LYS A 225 25.00 17.93 40.16
N ARG A 226 24.62 16.98 41.02
CA ARG A 226 24.55 17.20 42.48
C ARG A 226 25.88 17.69 43.05
N LYS A 227 27.01 17.08 42.67
CA LYS A 227 28.34 17.54 43.13
C LYS A 227 28.65 18.97 42.70
N GLN A 228 28.28 19.36 41.48
CA GLN A 228 28.48 20.73 40.99
C GLN A 228 27.59 21.74 41.75
N THR A 229 26.32 21.40 42.00
CA THR A 229 25.39 22.26 42.76
C THR A 229 25.82 22.42 44.23
N THR A 230 26.30 21.35 44.87
CA THR A 230 26.83 21.42 46.23
C THR A 230 28.07 22.30 46.29
N LYS A 231 29.01 22.14 45.33
CA LYS A 231 30.19 23.01 45.22
C LYS A 231 29.81 24.48 45.01
N SER A 232 28.88 24.79 44.10
CA SER A 232 28.45 26.18 43.86
C SER A 232 27.76 26.80 45.07
N ASN A 233 26.98 26.03 45.83
CA ASN A 233 26.29 26.52 47.03
C ASN A 233 27.26 26.77 48.20
N ILE A 234 28.32 25.96 48.33
CA ILE A 234 29.39 26.20 49.33
C ILE A 234 30.13 27.50 49.01
N ILE A 235 30.46 27.72 47.73
CA ILE A 235 31.15 28.94 47.27
C ILE A 235 30.29 30.19 47.53
N LYS A 236 28.97 30.12 47.27
CA LYS A 236 28.04 31.23 47.54
C LYS A 236 27.86 31.55 49.03
N LYS A 237 28.02 30.58 49.93
CA LYS A 237 27.90 30.78 51.39
C LYS A 237 29.18 31.32 52.06
N THR A 238 30.31 31.26 51.36
CA THR A 238 31.62 31.72 51.88
C THR A 238 32.06 33.06 51.29
N ALA A 239 31.24 33.68 50.44
CA ALA A 239 31.47 35.04 49.96
C ALA A 239 31.12 36.07 51.06
N PRO A 240 31.99 37.04 51.37
CA PRO A 240 31.70 38.08 52.35
C PRO A 240 30.54 38.96 51.86
N SER A 241 29.57 39.24 52.73
CA SER A 241 28.54 40.26 52.47
C SER A 241 29.22 41.62 52.36
N GLN A 242 29.15 42.24 51.19
CA GLN A 242 29.33 43.69 51.05
C GLN A 242 28.01 44.40 51.32
#